data_AF-A0A015J8Q3-F1
#
_entry.id   AF-A0A015J8Q3-F1
#
_cell.length_a   1.000
_cell.length_b   1.000
_cell.length_c   1.000
_cell.angle_alpha   90.00
_cell.angle_beta   90.00
_cell.angle_gamma   90.00
#
_symmetry.space_group_name_H-M   'P 1'
#
loop_
_entity.id
_entity.type
_entity.pdbx_description
1 polymer ?
#
loop_
_entity_poly.entity_id
_entity_poly.type
_entity_poly.pdbx_seq_one_letter_code
_entity_poly.pdbx_strand_id
1 'polypeptide(L)'
;MKRYTWESLKTKKERKETEKSNASDKQEELQKEVDDKEYSCLVRAVYGNFKISTLVSPSDTDKFITGYSNILKVHMDSMKKKERKKEKLKAKKIQKVKATIA
;
A
#
# COMPACT_ATOMS: atom_id res chain seq x y z
N MET A 1 8.73 -3.23 39.56
CA MET A 1 9.14 -3.58 38.18
C MET A 1 8.64 -4.98 37.86
N LYS A 2 7.82 -5.16 36.82
CA LYS A 2 7.32 -6.49 36.42
C LYS A 2 8.46 -7.28 35.77
N ARG A 3 8.90 -8.38 36.40
CA ARG A 3 9.88 -9.31 35.84
C ARG A 3 9.15 -10.20 34.84
N TYR A 4 9.47 -10.06 33.56
CA TYR A 4 8.98 -10.97 32.52
C TYR A 4 9.78 -12.27 32.63
N THR A 5 9.17 -13.30 33.21
CA THR A 5 9.70 -14.68 33.17
C THR A 5 9.33 -15.32 31.84
N TRP A 6 10.09 -16.35 31.42
CA TRP A 6 9.87 -17.08 30.17
C TRP A 6 8.46 -17.68 30.04
N GLU A 7 7.77 -17.95 31.15
CA GLU A 7 6.37 -18.40 31.18
C GLU A 7 5.38 -17.31 30.70
N SER A 8 5.68 -16.04 30.95
CA SER A 8 4.86 -14.90 30.51
C SER A 8 4.91 -14.68 28.99
N LEU A 9 5.95 -15.17 28.32
CA LEU A 9 6.10 -15.10 26.86
C LEU A 9 5.33 -16.23 26.17
N LYS A 10 5.22 -17.39 26.80
CA LYS A 10 4.51 -18.58 26.28
C LYS A 10 2.99 -18.35 26.24
N THR A 11 2.44 -17.86 27.34
CA THR A 11 1.02 -17.46 27.46
C THR A 11 0.63 -16.32 26.53
N LYS A 12 1.55 -15.40 26.21
CA LYS A 12 1.33 -14.33 25.23
C LYS A 12 1.37 -14.83 23.78
N LYS A 13 2.15 -15.88 23.50
CA LYS A 13 2.22 -16.51 22.18
C LYS A 13 0.97 -17.35 21.91
N GLU A 14 0.50 -18.12 22.88
CA GLU A 14 -0.73 -18.92 22.79
C GLU A 14 -1.97 -18.03 22.58
N ARG A 15 -2.10 -16.90 23.31
CA ARG A 15 -3.18 -15.91 23.07
C ARG A 15 -3.14 -15.33 21.64
N LYS A 16 -1.95 -15.09 21.10
CA LYS A 16 -1.76 -14.54 19.75
C LYS A 16 -2.05 -15.56 18.64
N GLU A 17 -1.98 -16.85 18.95
CA GLU A 17 -2.30 -17.95 18.03
C GLU A 17 -3.82 -18.25 18.04
N THR A 18 -4.48 -18.17 19.20
CA THR A 18 -5.95 -18.26 19.30
C THR A 18 -6.70 -17.04 18.74
N GLU A 19 -6.07 -15.85 18.72
CA GLU A 19 -6.63 -14.66 18.04
C GLU A 19 -6.49 -14.74 16.52
N LYS A 20 -5.49 -15.48 16.00
CA LYS A 20 -5.29 -15.69 14.57
C LYS A 20 -6.25 -16.71 13.98
N SER A 21 -6.59 -17.77 14.70
CA SER A 21 -7.58 -18.77 14.24
C SER A 21 -9.00 -18.20 14.25
N ASN A 22 -9.34 -17.32 15.19
CA ASN A 22 -10.62 -16.60 15.19
C ASN A 22 -10.69 -15.44 14.17
N ALA A 23 -9.56 -15.03 13.59
CA ALA A 23 -9.49 -14.04 12.53
C ALA A 23 -9.65 -14.66 11.14
N SER A 24 -9.17 -15.88 10.92
CA SER A 24 -9.30 -16.57 9.64
C SER A 24 -10.75 -16.93 9.31
N ASP A 25 -11.53 -17.42 10.28
CA ASP A 25 -12.93 -17.80 10.03
C ASP A 25 -13.86 -16.58 9.88
N LYS A 26 -13.51 -15.44 10.50
CA LYS A 26 -14.20 -14.15 10.30
C LYS A 26 -13.82 -13.44 9.01
N GLN A 27 -12.69 -13.79 8.40
CA GLN A 27 -12.25 -13.18 7.15
C GLN A 27 -13.00 -13.75 5.93
N GLU A 28 -13.43 -15.01 5.98
CA GLU A 28 -14.14 -15.66 4.86
C GLU A 28 -15.63 -15.28 4.78
N GLU A 29 -16.29 -15.06 5.91
CA GLU A 29 -17.71 -14.63 5.95
C GLU A 29 -17.87 -13.16 5.50
N LEU A 30 -16.88 -12.31 5.83
CA LEU A 30 -16.82 -10.94 5.33
C LEU A 30 -16.50 -10.89 3.83
N GLN A 31 -15.71 -11.84 3.30
CA GLN A 31 -15.38 -11.88 1.87
C GLN A 31 -16.59 -12.25 1.00
N LYS A 32 -17.49 -13.14 1.44
CA LYS A 32 -18.69 -13.50 0.66
C LYS A 32 -19.78 -12.42 0.63
N GLU A 33 -19.93 -11.62 1.67
CA GLU A 33 -20.84 -10.45 1.64
C GLU A 33 -20.27 -9.26 0.86
N VAL A 34 -18.96 -9.25 0.56
CA VAL A 34 -18.29 -8.19 -0.19
C VAL A 34 -18.48 -8.35 -1.69
N ASP A 35 -18.71 -9.57 -2.19
CA ASP A 35 -18.84 -9.84 -3.63
C ASP A 35 -20.10 -9.21 -4.26
N ASP A 36 -21.16 -8.96 -3.49
CA ASP A 36 -22.40 -8.32 -3.98
C ASP A 36 -22.51 -6.82 -3.61
N LYS A 37 -21.56 -6.28 -2.84
CA LYS A 37 -21.61 -4.87 -2.39
C LYS A 37 -20.81 -3.98 -3.34
N GLU A 38 -21.53 -3.20 -4.13
CA GLU A 38 -20.93 -2.15 -4.96
C GLU A 38 -20.53 -0.94 -4.12
N TYR A 39 -19.22 -0.71 -4.01
CA TYR A 39 -18.66 0.47 -3.34
C TYR A 39 -18.39 1.58 -4.34
N SER A 40 -19.09 2.70 -4.18
CA SER A 40 -18.81 3.93 -4.93
C SER A 40 -17.90 4.87 -4.13
N CYS A 41 -17.07 5.63 -4.84
CA CYS A 41 -16.15 6.60 -4.26
C CYS A 41 -16.58 8.03 -4.59
N LEU A 42 -16.65 8.93 -3.59
CA LEU A 42 -16.89 10.35 -3.82
C LEU A 42 -15.56 11.12 -3.84
N VAL A 43 -15.24 11.76 -4.96
CA VAL A 43 -14.04 12.58 -5.12
C VAL A 43 -14.44 14.05 -5.15
N ARG A 44 -13.71 14.89 -4.40
CA ARG A 44 -13.94 16.35 -4.32
C ARG A 44 -12.62 17.09 -4.49
N ALA A 45 -12.64 18.18 -5.24
CA ALA A 45 -11.52 19.11 -5.33
C ALA A 45 -12.01 20.55 -5.15
N VAL A 46 -11.17 21.37 -4.55
CA VAL A 46 -11.48 22.77 -4.24
C VAL A 46 -10.30 23.64 -4.66
N TYR A 47 -10.60 24.72 -5.37
CA TYR A 47 -9.66 25.77 -5.69
C TYR A 47 -10.26 27.13 -5.28
N GLY A 48 -9.92 27.58 -4.08
CA GLY A 48 -10.55 28.75 -3.45
C GLY A 48 -12.06 28.55 -3.32
N ASN A 49 -12.83 29.31 -4.11
CA ASN A 49 -14.30 29.24 -4.12
C ASN A 49 -14.87 28.24 -5.14
N PHE A 50 -14.04 27.73 -6.06
CA PHE A 50 -14.47 26.74 -7.05
C PHE A 50 -14.45 25.34 -6.43
N LYS A 51 -15.60 24.65 -6.48
CA LYS A 51 -15.78 23.31 -5.92
C LYS A 51 -16.27 22.37 -7.02
N ILE A 52 -15.59 21.24 -7.19
CA ILE A 52 -16.01 20.16 -8.07
C ILE A 52 -16.15 18.87 -7.27
N SER A 53 -17.14 18.06 -7.62
CA SER A 53 -17.40 16.77 -6.99
C SER A 53 -17.87 15.74 -8.01
N THR A 54 -17.34 14.53 -7.93
CA THR A 54 -17.70 13.41 -8.82
C THR A 54 -17.89 12.14 -8.01
N LEU A 55 -18.99 11.42 -8.26
CA LEU A 55 -19.18 10.06 -7.77
C LEU A 55 -18.59 9.07 -8.78
N VAL A 56 -17.75 8.16 -8.32
CA VAL A 56 -17.10 7.12 -9.13
C VAL A 56 -17.74 5.78 -8.77
N SER A 57 -18.44 5.21 -9.73
CA SER A 57 -18.98 3.85 -9.65
C SER A 57 -17.86 2.81 -9.77
N PRO A 58 -18.02 1.61 -9.20
CA PRO A 58 -17.00 0.55 -9.26
C PRO A 58 -16.62 0.20 -10.70
N SER A 59 -17.57 0.23 -11.64
CA SER A 59 -17.40 -0.04 -13.08
C SER A 59 -16.38 0.87 -13.79
N ASP A 60 -16.23 2.11 -13.36
CA ASP A 60 -15.42 3.13 -14.05
C ASP A 60 -14.13 3.47 -13.29
N THR A 61 -13.85 2.72 -12.22
CA THR A 61 -12.68 2.92 -11.35
C THR A 61 -11.37 2.89 -12.13
N ASP A 62 -11.19 1.93 -13.04
CA ASP A 62 -9.94 1.78 -13.79
C ASP A 62 -9.68 2.96 -14.72
N LYS A 63 -10.73 3.43 -15.42
CA LYS A 63 -10.67 4.59 -16.31
C LYS A 63 -10.36 5.85 -15.50
N PHE A 64 -11.04 6.01 -14.36
CA PHE A 64 -10.84 7.13 -13.45
C PHE A 64 -9.42 7.16 -12.92
N ILE A 65 -8.89 6.05 -12.40
CA ILE A 65 -7.52 5.97 -11.86
C ILE A 65 -6.50 6.34 -12.93
N THR A 66 -6.68 5.86 -14.16
CA THR A 66 -5.76 6.11 -15.26
C THR A 66 -5.70 7.60 -15.64
N GLY A 67 -6.88 8.21 -15.86
CA GLY A 67 -6.98 9.63 -16.17
C GLY A 67 -6.51 10.51 -15.03
N TYR A 68 -6.96 10.21 -13.80
CA TYR A 68 -6.62 10.95 -12.59
C TYR A 68 -5.11 10.91 -12.29
N SER A 69 -4.48 9.74 -12.39
CA SER A 69 -3.03 9.60 -12.24
C SER A 69 -2.26 10.46 -13.25
N ASN A 70 -2.72 10.55 -14.50
CA ASN A 70 -2.06 11.37 -15.51
C ASN A 70 -2.11 12.86 -15.13
N ILE A 71 -3.29 13.37 -14.78
CA ILE A 71 -3.49 14.76 -14.32
C ILE A 71 -2.55 15.07 -13.15
N LEU A 72 -2.51 14.19 -12.15
CA LEU A 72 -1.65 14.33 -10.98
C LEU A 72 -0.15 14.39 -11.35
N LYS A 73 0.31 13.49 -12.22
CA LYS A 73 1.72 13.45 -12.64
C LYS A 73 2.13 14.68 -13.44
N VAL A 74 1.24 15.20 -14.28
CA VAL A 74 1.50 16.38 -15.13
C VAL A 74 1.49 17.66 -14.29
N HIS A 75 0.60 17.78 -13.30
CA HIS A 75 0.41 19.03 -12.55
C HIS A 75 1.12 19.08 -11.19
N MET A 76 1.64 17.97 -10.65
CA MET A 76 2.43 17.93 -9.41
C MET A 76 3.93 17.74 -9.67
N ASP A 77 4.50 18.53 -10.59
CA ASP A 77 5.89 18.44 -11.03
C ASP A 77 6.88 19.24 -10.16
N SER A 78 6.39 20.24 -9.44
CA SER A 78 7.18 21.20 -8.65
C SER A 78 7.80 20.64 -7.35
N MET A 79 7.76 19.33 -7.14
CA MET A 79 8.37 18.69 -5.96
C MET A 79 9.88 18.46 -6.12
N LYS A 80 10.64 18.56 -5.02
CA LYS A 80 12.05 18.20 -5.01
C LYS A 80 12.23 16.74 -5.43
N LYS A 81 13.02 16.51 -6.48
CA LYS A 81 13.32 15.15 -6.95
C LYS A 81 14.04 14.37 -5.85
N LYS A 82 13.53 13.18 -5.52
CA LYS A 82 14.21 12.26 -4.60
C LYS A 82 15.55 11.85 -5.22
N GLU A 83 16.65 12.22 -4.57
CA GLU A 83 17.97 11.77 -4.97
C GLU A 83 18.03 10.24 -4.92
N ARG A 84 18.27 9.61 -6.08
CA ARG A 84 18.54 8.18 -6.13
C ARG A 84 19.92 7.96 -5.52
N LYS A 85 19.99 7.45 -4.28
CA LYS A 85 21.25 6.98 -3.67
C LYS A 85 21.95 6.07 -4.68
N LYS A 86 23.11 6.49 -5.18
CA LYS A 86 23.90 5.84 -6.25
C LYS A 86 24.56 4.51 -5.80
N GLU A 87 24.04 3.83 -4.79
CA GLU A 87 24.65 2.59 -4.27
C GLU A 87 24.55 1.42 -5.25
N LYS A 88 23.54 1.39 -6.12
CA LYS A 88 23.32 0.23 -7.03
C LYS A 88 24.13 0.28 -8.35
N LEU A 89 24.83 1.38 -8.65
CA LEU A 89 25.63 1.49 -9.88
C LEU A 89 27.08 0.99 -9.71
N LYS A 90 27.59 0.93 -8.47
CA LYS A 90 28.94 0.40 -8.20
C LYS A 90 28.96 -1.14 -8.18
N ALA A 91 27.90 -1.78 -7.70
CA ALA A 91 27.81 -3.25 -7.63
C ALA A 91 27.82 -3.93 -9.02
N LYS A 92 27.14 -3.36 -10.03
CA LYS A 92 27.14 -3.90 -11.40
C LYS A 92 28.45 -3.68 -12.17
N LYS A 93 29.21 -2.62 -11.89
CA LYS A 93 30.53 -2.41 -12.52
C LYS A 93 31.58 -3.39 -11.98
N ILE A 94 31.57 -3.68 -10.68
CA ILE A 94 32.51 -4.63 -10.06
C ILE A 94 32.26 -6.06 -10.56
N GLN A 95 31.01 -6.46 -10.78
CA GLN A 95 30.69 -7.79 -11.33
C GLN A 95 31.09 -7.95 -12.81
N LYS A 96 30.96 -6.90 -13.63
CA LYS A 96 31.39 -6.94 -15.04
C LYS A 96 32.91 -7.01 -15.19
N VAL A 97 33.67 -6.29 -14.37
CA VAL A 97 35.15 -6.35 -14.42
C VAL A 97 35.69 -7.71 -13.99
N LYS A 98 35.05 -8.39 -13.03
CA LYS A 98 35.45 -9.76 -12.61
C LYS A 98 35.12 -10.84 -13.65
N ALA A 99 34.12 -10.64 -14.49
CA ALA A 99 33.72 -11.60 -15.53
C ALA A 99 34.55 -11.47 -16.84
N THR A 100 35.45 -10.48 -16.94
CA THR A 100 36.28 -10.25 -18.13
C THR A 100 37.77 -10.58 -17.89
N ILE A 101 38.13 -11.03 -16.67
CA ILE A 101 39.52 -11.38 -16.28
C ILE A 101 39.65 -12.88 -15.92
N ALA A 102 38.70 -13.72 -16.32
CA ALA A 102 38.79 -15.18 -16.21
C ALA A 102 38.73 -15.82 -17.60
#